data_AF-A0A2G9LXL3-F1
#
_entry.id   AF-A0A2G9LXL3-F1
#
_cell.length_a   1.000
_cell.length_b   1.000
_cell.length_c   1.000
_cell.angle_alpha   90.00
_cell.angle_beta   90.00
_cell.angle_gamma   90.00
#
_symmetry.space_group_name_H-M   'P 1'
#
loop_
_entity.id
_entity.type
_entity.pdbx_description
1 polymer ?
#
loop_
_entity_poly.entity_id
_entity_poly.type
_entity_poly.pdbx_seq_one_letter_code
_entity_poly.pdbx_strand_id
1 'polypeptide(L)'
;MESKESYLPKEVAEYIKITWDLKNSWSNLGDSNEFSKIFKNHAIGLYNIIQEYNTKIPENIRNEIGLNTSGIEKICKEIISSK
;
A
#
# COMPACT_ATOMS: atom_id res chain seq x y z
N MET A 1 0.39 -4.90 -29.03
CA MET A 1 0.81 -5.55 -27.77
C MET A 1 0.83 -4.43 -26.75
N GLU A 2 -0.22 -4.31 -25.92
CA GLU A 2 -0.35 -3.20 -24.98
C GLU A 2 0.77 -3.27 -23.95
N SER A 3 1.56 -2.19 -23.89
CA SER A 3 2.61 -1.98 -22.91
C SER A 3 1.96 -1.89 -21.53
N LYS A 4 1.88 -3.01 -20.81
CA LYS A 4 1.50 -3.01 -19.39
C LYS A 4 2.56 -2.22 -18.65
N GLU A 5 2.23 -1.00 -18.24
CA GLU A 5 3.08 -0.17 -17.40
C GLU A 5 3.58 -1.02 -16.22
N SER A 6 4.90 -1.15 -16.15
CA SER A 6 5.60 -1.88 -15.11
C SER A 6 5.99 -0.86 -14.06
N TYR A 7 5.36 -0.93 -12.88
CA TYR A 7 5.69 -0.03 -11.79
C TYR A 7 7.16 -0.26 -11.38
N LEU A 8 7.95 0.79 -11.48
CA LEU A 8 9.34 0.81 -11.07
C LEU A 8 9.43 0.72 -9.54
N PRO A 9 10.49 0.12 -8.98
CA PRO A 9 10.70 0.05 -7.53
C PRO A 9 10.58 1.39 -6.80
N LYS A 10 10.95 2.49 -7.48
CA LYS A 10 10.81 3.86 -6.97
C LYS A 10 9.35 4.28 -6.79
N GLU A 11 8.48 3.95 -7.73
CA GLU A 11 7.05 4.29 -7.67
C GLU A 11 6.37 3.56 -6.51
N VAL A 12 6.76 2.30 -6.28
CA VAL A 12 6.28 1.51 -5.14
C VAL A 12 6.78 2.09 -3.81
N ALA A 13 8.05 2.50 -3.74
CA ALA A 13 8.61 3.15 -2.55
C ALA A 13 7.92 4.50 -2.24
N GLU A 14 7.64 5.31 -3.26
CA GLU A 14 6.87 6.55 -3.12
C GLU A 14 5.44 6.27 -2.62
N TYR A 15 4.79 5.23 -3.14
CA TYR A 15 3.45 4.83 -2.70
C TYR A 15 3.40 4.33 -1.25
N ILE A 16 4.41 3.56 -0.83
CA ILE A 16 4.59 3.14 0.56
C ILE A 16 4.72 4.36 1.47
N LYS A 17 5.55 5.34 1.08
CA LYS A 17 5.75 6.57 1.83
C LYS A 17 4.45 7.36 1.98
N ILE A 18 3.71 7.56 0.89
CA ILE A 18 2.41 8.24 0.89
C ILE A 18 1.43 7.57 1.85
N THR A 19 1.41 6.23 1.88
CA THR A 19 0.52 5.49 2.78
C THR A 19 0.95 5.63 4.24
N TRP A 20 2.25 5.60 4.53
CA TRP A 20 2.74 5.79 5.89
C TRP A 20 2.43 7.20 6.41
N ASP A 21 2.57 8.21 5.56
CA ASP A 21 2.20 9.59 5.85
C ASP A 21 0.69 9.73 6.06
N LEU A 22 -0.13 9.02 5.27
CA LEU A 22 -1.58 8.92 5.48
C LEU A 22 -1.93 8.26 6.81
N LYS A 23 -1.28 7.15 7.20
CA LYS A 23 -1.46 6.49 8.50
C LYS A 23 -1.15 7.43 9.66
N ASN A 24 -0.01 8.14 9.59
CA ASN A 24 0.41 9.09 10.61
C ASN A 24 -0.52 10.31 10.68
N SER A 25 -1.02 10.77 9.53
CA SER A 25 -2.02 11.82 9.47
C SER A 25 -3.35 11.36 10.10
N TRP A 26 -3.73 10.10 9.86
CA TRP A 26 -4.95 9.51 10.41
C TRP A 26 -4.92 9.39 11.94
N SER A 27 -3.78 9.00 12.53
CA SER A 27 -3.61 9.01 13.99
C SER A 27 -3.79 10.39 14.63
N ASN A 28 -3.66 11.47 13.84
CA ASN A 28 -3.81 12.85 14.31
C ASN A 28 -5.19 13.46 14.02
N LEU A 29 -6.02 12.85 13.16
CA LEU A 29 -7.27 13.46 12.66
C LEU A 29 -8.51 13.10 13.49
N GLY A 30 -8.43 12.11 14.38
CA GLY A 30 -9.56 11.69 15.21
C GLY A 30 -10.61 10.89 14.44
N ASP A 31 -11.33 10.04 15.18
CA ASP A 31 -12.24 9.03 14.64
C ASP A 31 -13.57 9.67 14.19
N SER A 32 -13.64 10.11 12.93
CA SER A 32 -14.89 10.48 12.27
C SER A 32 -15.26 9.45 11.21
N ASN A 33 -16.56 9.12 11.10
CA ASN A 33 -17.08 8.13 10.15
C ASN A 33 -16.69 8.42 8.69
N GLU A 34 -16.46 9.69 8.33
CA GLU A 34 -16.06 10.09 6.98
C GLU A 34 -14.56 9.88 6.76
N PHE A 35 -13.70 10.25 7.72
CA PHE A 35 -12.27 10.00 7.66
C PHE A 35 -11.94 8.51 7.68
N SER A 36 -12.74 7.70 8.38
CA SER A 36 -12.61 6.24 8.37
C SER A 36 -12.86 5.64 6.98
N LYS A 37 -13.90 6.11 6.27
CA LYS A 37 -14.16 5.68 4.88
C LYS A 37 -13.05 6.08 3.92
N ILE A 38 -12.60 7.33 3.98
CA ILE A 38 -11.51 7.83 3.11
C ILE A 38 -10.25 6.98 3.33
N PHE A 39 -9.88 6.76 4.59
CA PHE A 39 -8.72 5.95 4.94
C PHE A 39 -8.85 4.50 4.47
N LYS A 40 -10.02 3.88 4.63
CA LYS A 40 -10.29 2.53 4.14
C LYS A 40 -10.12 2.42 2.61
N ASN A 41 -10.58 3.42 1.85
CA ASN A 41 -10.38 3.46 0.40
C ASN A 41 -8.89 3.56 0.02
N HIS A 42 -8.11 4.37 0.73
CA HIS A 42 -6.66 4.44 0.52
C HIS A 42 -5.96 3.11 0.86
N ALA A 43 -6.37 2.44 1.94
CA ALA A 43 -5.84 1.13 2.29
C ALA A 43 -6.14 0.06 1.24
N ILE A 44 -7.33 0.07 0.62
CA ILE A 44 -7.68 -0.80 -0.51
C ILE A 44 -6.78 -0.51 -1.71
N GLY A 45 -6.61 0.76 -2.08
CA GLY A 45 -5.78 1.16 -3.21
C GLY A 45 -4.33 0.69 -3.06
N LEU A 46 -3.73 0.93 -1.89
CA LEU A 46 -2.38 0.45 -1.61
C LEU A 46 -2.29 -1.09 -1.61
N TYR A 47 -3.26 -1.78 -1.01
CA TYR A 47 -3.27 -3.24 -0.98
C TYR A 47 -3.20 -3.82 -2.40
N ASN A 48 -4.00 -3.28 -3.32
CA ASN A 48 -4.00 -3.72 -4.72
C ASN A 48 -2.64 -3.48 -5.40
N ILE A 49 -2.01 -2.33 -5.15
CA ILE A 49 -0.68 -2.02 -5.68
C ILE A 49 0.38 -2.98 -5.14
N ILE A 50 0.33 -3.31 -3.84
CA ILE A 50 1.25 -4.28 -3.23
C ILE A 50 1.04 -5.67 -3.83
N GLN A 51 -0.21 -6.11 -4.03
CA GLN A 51 -0.49 -7.39 -4.68
C GLN A 51 0.02 -7.42 -6.12
N GLU A 52 -0.16 -6.34 -6.87
CA GLU A 52 0.34 -6.21 -8.25
C GLU A 52 1.86 -6.23 -8.30
N TYR A 53 2.53 -5.48 -7.42
CA TYR A 53 3.98 -5.51 -7.24
C TYR A 53 4.48 -6.92 -6.90
N ASN A 54 3.83 -7.60 -5.96
CA ASN A 54 4.18 -8.96 -5.56
C ASN A 54 3.93 -10.00 -6.67
N THR A 55 3.02 -9.71 -7.60
CA THR A 55 2.75 -10.59 -8.75
C THR A 55 3.74 -10.32 -9.89
N LYS A 56 4.09 -9.06 -10.13
CA LYS A 56 4.94 -8.64 -11.27
C LYS A 56 6.43 -8.82 -11.00
N ILE A 57 6.88 -8.61 -9.75
CA ILE A 57 8.30 -8.67 -9.39
C ILE A 57 8.51 -9.90 -8.51
N PRO A 58 9.29 -10.90 -8.92
CA PRO A 58 9.49 -12.12 -8.15
C PRO A 58 10.26 -11.86 -6.84
N GLU A 59 10.03 -12.72 -5.86
CA GLU A 59 10.47 -12.53 -4.47
C GLU A 59 11.98 -12.33 -4.31
N ASN A 60 12.80 -13.05 -5.09
CA ASN A 60 14.25 -12.89 -5.07
C ASN A 60 14.68 -11.46 -5.43
N ILE A 61 14.04 -10.86 -6.45
CA ILE A 61 14.32 -9.48 -6.85
C ILE A 61 13.81 -8.50 -5.79
N ARG A 62 12.62 -8.74 -5.21
CA ARG A 62 12.09 -7.92 -4.10
C ARG A 62 13.01 -7.90 -2.89
N ASN A 63 13.61 -9.05 -2.58
CA ASN A 63 14.55 -9.20 -1.47
C ASN A 63 15.88 -8.47 -1.75
N GLU A 64 16.38 -8.51 -2.98
CA GLU A 64 17.58 -7.76 -3.39
C GLU A 64 17.40 -6.23 -3.31
N ILE A 65 16.21 -5.71 -3.65
CA ILE A 65 15.90 -4.28 -3.52
C ILE A 65 15.50 -3.84 -2.10
N GLY A 66 15.44 -4.77 -1.14
CA GLY A 66 15.14 -4.47 0.26
C GLY A 66 13.75 -3.89 0.53
N LEU A 67 12.84 -3.98 -0.45
CA LEU A 67 11.49 -3.41 -0.33
C LEU A 67 10.54 -4.45 0.27
N ASN A 68 10.50 -4.50 1.60
CA ASN A 68 9.61 -5.40 2.34
C ASN A 68 8.22 -4.78 2.53
N THR A 69 7.26 -5.22 1.71
CA THR A 69 5.85 -4.76 1.75
C THR A 69 4.96 -5.57 2.68
N SER A 70 5.44 -6.67 3.27
CA SER A 70 4.61 -7.63 4.02
C SER A 70 3.92 -7.02 5.25
N GLY A 71 4.63 -6.19 6.02
CA GLY A 71 4.06 -5.49 7.17
C GLY A 71 2.98 -4.49 6.76
N ILE A 72 3.15 -3.86 5.60
CA ILE A 72 2.21 -2.89 5.05
C ILE A 72 0.97 -3.62 4.53
N GLU A 73 1.15 -4.73 3.81
CA GLU A 73 0.07 -5.58 3.33
C GLU A 73 -0.83 -6.05 4.48
N LYS A 74 -0.21 -6.46 5.59
CA LYS A 74 -0.92 -6.85 6.81
C LYS A 74 -1.77 -5.71 7.39
N ILE A 75 -1.18 -4.51 7.51
CA ILE A 75 -1.89 -3.33 8.01
C ILE A 75 -3.08 -2.98 7.10
N CYS A 76 -2.89 -3.00 5.78
CA CYS A 76 -3.99 -2.78 4.84
C CYS A 76 -5.11 -3.80 5.03
N LYS A 77 -4.79 -5.10 5.15
CA LYS A 77 -5.77 -6.15 5.42
C LYS A 77 -6.56 -5.91 6.70
N GLU A 78 -5.89 -5.49 7.77
CA GLU A 78 -6.52 -5.17 9.06
C GLU A 78 -7.52 -4.00 8.92
N ILE A 79 -7.13 -2.93 8.24
CA ILE A 79 -7.99 -1.75 7.99
C ILE A 79 -9.17 -2.10 7.07
N ILE A 80 -8.95 -2.88 6.02
CA ILE A 80 -10.01 -3.30 5.10
C ILE A 80 -11.03 -4.17 5.83
N SER A 81 -10.58 -4.99 6.78
CA SER A 81 -11.42 -5.92 7.54
C SER A 81 -12.06 -5.29 8.77
N SER A 82 -11.68 -4.07 9.18
CA SER A 82 -12.29 -3.39 10.32
C SER A 82 -13.75 -3.01 9.98
N LYS A 83 -14.66 -3.32 10.90
CA LYS A 83 -16.10 -3.03 10.76
C LYS A 83 -16.39 -1.54 10.81
#